data_AF-A0A2M7SLR4-F1
#
_entry.id   AF-A0A2M7SLR4-F1
#
_cell.length_a   1.000
_cell.length_b   1.000
_cell.length_c   1.000
_cell.angle_alpha   90.00
_cell.angle_beta   90.00
_cell.angle_gamma   90.00
#
_symmetry.space_group_name_H-M   'P 1'
#
loop_
_entity.id
_entity.type
_entity.pdbx_description
1 polymer ?
#
loop_
_entity_poly.entity_id
_entity_poly.type
_entity_poly.pdbx_seq_one_letter_code
_entity_poly.pdbx_strand_id
1 'polypeptide(L)'
;MVKRLSVYLLVFGLIVSFSLFLNACTKKAVIGEGIEKREEAAKAEEKVKEELKGEPKVSQPLKSEEADKAATEAQLREEELKKQREREEAAIKEEAAIKEEAAIKEEAARKEDAAKREASVREEFENTDIHFDFDQFSLTNEAREILAKKSSWLQGHTDLK
;
A
#
# COMPACT_ATOMS: atom_id res chain seq x y z
N MET A 1 -28.83 2.04 -4.64
CA MET A 1 -27.99 0.90 -5.06
C MET A 1 -27.27 1.12 -6.40
N VAL A 2 -27.96 1.61 -7.45
CA VAL A 2 -27.42 1.77 -8.82
C VAL A 2 -26.02 2.42 -8.91
N LYS A 3 -25.76 3.49 -8.15
CA LYS A 3 -24.44 4.17 -8.14
C LYS A 3 -23.27 3.24 -7.76
N ARG A 4 -23.46 2.32 -6.79
CA ARG A 4 -22.43 1.33 -6.41
C ARG A 4 -22.23 0.27 -7.50
N LEU A 5 -23.33 -0.19 -8.10
CA LEU A 5 -23.28 -1.15 -9.22
C LEU A 5 -22.51 -0.58 -10.43
N SER A 6 -22.73 0.70 -10.75
CA SER A 6 -22.00 1.40 -11.83
C SER A 6 -20.48 1.42 -11.59
N VAL A 7 -20.04 1.70 -10.35
CA VAL A 7 -18.61 1.68 -9.98
C VAL A 7 -18.03 0.27 -10.11
N TYR A 8 -18.73 -0.77 -9.65
CA TYR A 8 -18.27 -2.15 -9.80
C TYR A 8 -18.15 -2.59 -11.26
N LEU A 9 -19.09 -2.20 -12.13
CA LEU A 9 -19.02 -2.50 -13.57
C LEU A 9 -17.83 -1.80 -14.25
N LEU A 10 -17.53 -0.55 -13.88
CA LEU A 10 -16.39 0.20 -14.41
C LEU A 10 -15.05 -0.44 -13.99
N VAL A 11 -14.91 -0.78 -12.69
CA VAL A 11 -13.72 -1.48 -12.17
C VAL A 11 -13.56 -2.86 -12.81
N PHE A 12 -14.64 -3.62 -12.96
CA PHE A 12 -14.62 -4.93 -13.62
C PHE A 12 -14.18 -4.81 -15.09
N GLY A 13 -14.70 -3.83 -15.83
CA GLY A 13 -14.30 -3.56 -17.22
C GLY A 13 -12.80 -3.23 -17.37
N LEU A 14 -12.23 -2.48 -16.43
CA LEU A 14 -10.79 -2.19 -16.40
C LEU A 14 -9.96 -3.46 -16.14
N ILE A 15 -10.36 -4.29 -15.17
CA ILE A 15 -9.66 -5.56 -14.84
C ILE A 15 -9.68 -6.53 -16.03
N VAL A 16 -10.84 -6.69 -16.68
CA VAL A 16 -10.97 -7.55 -17.88
C VAL A 16 -10.09 -7.01 -19.01
N SER A 17 -10.10 -5.70 -19.25
CA SER A 17 -9.27 -5.07 -20.30
C SER A 17 -7.78 -5.31 -20.04
N PHE A 18 -7.31 -5.09 -18.82
CA PHE A 18 -5.90 -5.29 -18.45
C PHE A 18 -5.46 -6.75 -18.59
N SER A 19 -6.34 -7.68 -18.25
CA SER A 19 -6.10 -9.13 -18.39
C SER A 19 -5.95 -9.58 -19.85
N LEU A 20 -6.65 -8.93 -20.79
CA LEU A 20 -6.52 -9.21 -22.22
C LEU A 20 -5.21 -8.66 -22.81
N PHE A 21 -4.76 -7.48 -22.36
CA PHE A 21 -3.47 -6.90 -22.78
C PHE A 21 -2.27 -7.76 -22.38
N LEU A 22 -2.27 -8.33 -21.17
CA LEU A 22 -1.16 -9.18 -20.70
C LEU A 22 -1.04 -10.50 -21.48
N ASN A 23 -2.15 -11.07 -21.96
CA ASN A 23 -2.17 -12.30 -22.75
C ASN A 23 -1.85 -12.08 -24.24
N ALA A 24 -1.78 -10.83 -24.72
CA ALA A 24 -1.51 -10.53 -26.13
C ALA A 24 -0.02 -10.59 -26.52
N CYS A 25 0.91 -10.64 -25.55
CA CYS A 25 2.35 -10.51 -25.80
C CYS A 25 3.13 -11.85 -25.92
N THR A 26 2.51 -13.01 -25.71
CA THR A 26 3.20 -14.31 -25.73
C THR A 26 3.20 -14.99 -27.10
N LYS A 27 3.73 -14.32 -28.14
CA LYS A 27 4.03 -14.99 -29.42
C LYS A 27 5.27 -14.46 -30.16
N LYS A 28 6.45 -14.98 -29.76
CA LYS A 28 7.52 -15.27 -30.73
C LYS A 28 8.45 -16.39 -30.24
N ALA A 29 8.06 -17.63 -30.48
CA ALA A 29 9.02 -18.73 -30.46
C ALA A 29 9.94 -18.59 -31.68
N VAL A 30 11.21 -18.26 -31.46
CA VAL A 30 12.25 -18.38 -32.48
C VAL A 30 12.91 -19.73 -32.26
N ILE A 31 12.56 -20.69 -33.12
CA ILE A 31 13.27 -21.96 -33.23
C ILE A 31 14.53 -21.69 -34.06
N GLY A 32 15.69 -21.99 -33.49
CA GLY A 32 17.00 -21.92 -34.13
C GLY A 32 17.94 -22.88 -33.41
N GLU A 33 18.44 -23.87 -34.13
CA GLU A 33 19.08 -25.07 -33.56
C GLU A 33 20.54 -24.81 -33.13
N GLY A 34 21.03 -25.52 -32.10
CA GLY A 34 22.41 -25.37 -31.61
C GLY A 34 22.80 -26.39 -30.53
N ILE A 35 23.63 -27.37 -30.92
CA ILE A 35 23.88 -28.66 -30.22
C ILE A 35 25.40 -28.82 -30.00
N GLU A 36 25.97 -29.27 -28.87
CA GLU A 36 25.44 -29.74 -27.57
C GLU A 36 26.46 -29.38 -26.45
N LYS A 37 26.10 -29.55 -25.15
CA LYS A 37 26.89 -30.46 -24.29
C LYS A 37 26.16 -30.97 -23.04
N ARG A 38 26.22 -32.28 -22.85
CA ARG A 38 25.51 -33.08 -21.84
C ARG A 38 26.37 -33.44 -20.62
N GLU A 39 25.65 -33.77 -19.54
CA GLU A 39 26.03 -34.50 -18.30
C GLU A 39 27.47 -35.05 -18.16
N GLU A 40 28.11 -34.74 -17.01
CA GLU A 40 28.77 -35.74 -16.16
C GLU A 40 28.23 -35.55 -14.73
N ALA A 41 27.38 -36.45 -14.23
CA ALA A 41 27.70 -37.79 -13.72
C ALA A 41 28.06 -37.80 -12.22
N ALA A 42 27.03 -37.68 -11.38
CA ALA A 42 27.11 -38.13 -10.00
C ALA A 42 26.92 -39.65 -9.95
N LYS A 43 27.98 -40.42 -9.61
CA LYS A 43 27.97 -41.65 -8.79
C LYS A 43 29.30 -42.41 -8.86
N ALA A 44 29.99 -42.49 -7.73
CA ALA A 44 30.99 -43.53 -7.44
C ALA A 44 31.11 -43.69 -5.92
N GLU A 45 30.16 -44.41 -5.31
CA GLU A 45 30.33 -44.96 -3.97
C GLU A 45 30.95 -46.37 -4.04
N GLU A 46 31.48 -46.78 -2.89
CA GLU A 46 31.68 -48.15 -2.39
C GLU A 46 33.00 -48.93 -2.57
N LYS A 47 33.49 -49.40 -1.40
CA LYS A 47 34.45 -50.49 -1.10
C LYS A 47 35.92 -50.22 -1.51
N VAL A 48 36.87 -50.22 -0.57
CA VAL A 48 37.39 -51.41 0.15
C VAL A 48 37.57 -51.17 1.68
N LYS A 49 37.57 -52.26 2.47
CA LYS A 49 37.67 -52.34 3.95
C LYS A 49 39.07 -52.83 4.42
N GLU A 50 39.25 -52.91 5.75
CA GLU A 50 40.30 -53.66 6.50
C GLU A 50 41.73 -53.07 6.53
N GLU A 51 42.47 -53.10 7.65
CA GLU A 51 42.12 -53.22 9.08
C GLU A 51 43.32 -52.86 9.99
N LEU A 52 43.07 -52.46 11.25
CA LEU A 52 43.99 -52.37 12.41
C LEU A 52 45.33 -51.56 12.24
N LYS A 53 45.91 -50.92 13.26
CA LYS A 53 46.00 -51.25 14.70
C LYS A 53 46.50 -50.01 15.46
N GLY A 54 46.10 -49.80 16.72
CA GLY A 54 46.86 -48.94 17.64
C GLY A 54 46.07 -47.92 18.48
N GLU A 55 45.30 -48.40 19.45
CA GLU A 55 45.28 -47.72 20.77
C GLU A 55 46.64 -47.96 21.49
N PRO A 56 47.07 -47.19 22.52
CA PRO A 56 46.18 -46.45 23.43
C PRO A 56 46.68 -45.12 24.05
N LYS A 57 45.81 -44.59 24.93
CA LYS A 57 46.08 -43.88 26.20
C LYS A 57 46.17 -42.33 26.26
N VAL A 58 45.24 -41.81 27.09
CA VAL A 58 45.34 -40.74 28.09
C VAL A 58 45.14 -39.28 27.63
N SER A 59 43.92 -38.78 27.88
CA SER A 59 43.70 -37.51 28.57
C SER A 59 42.29 -37.41 29.18
N GLN A 60 42.24 -37.52 30.51
CA GLN A 60 41.47 -36.72 31.48
C GLN A 60 40.01 -36.28 31.16
N PRO A 61 39.02 -36.70 31.96
CA PRO A 61 37.69 -36.11 31.98
C PRO A 61 37.62 -34.92 32.96
N LEU A 62 37.47 -33.68 32.47
CA LEU A 62 37.11 -32.49 33.27
C LEU A 62 36.86 -31.27 32.36
N LYS A 63 35.70 -31.20 31.69
CA LYS A 63 35.22 -29.99 30.97
C LYS A 63 33.74 -29.97 30.54
N SER A 64 32.85 -30.67 31.24
CA SER A 64 31.40 -30.64 30.95
C SER A 64 30.72 -29.37 31.48
N GLU A 65 30.94 -29.01 32.75
CA GLU A 65 30.14 -27.96 33.42
C GLU A 65 30.35 -26.53 32.90
N GLU A 66 31.50 -26.19 32.31
CA GLU A 66 31.73 -24.86 31.71
C GLU A 66 31.05 -24.74 30.34
N ALA A 67 30.96 -25.83 29.57
CA ALA A 67 30.30 -25.85 28.27
C ALA A 67 28.77 -25.67 28.42
N ASP A 68 28.17 -26.36 29.39
CA ASP A 68 26.73 -26.28 29.65
C ASP A 68 26.30 -24.88 30.16
N LYS A 69 27.16 -24.23 30.97
CA LYS A 69 26.95 -22.84 31.42
C LYS A 69 27.03 -21.85 30.26
N ALA A 70 28.03 -21.99 29.38
CA ALA A 70 28.17 -21.13 28.20
C ALA A 70 27.00 -21.30 27.21
N ALA A 71 26.49 -22.53 27.03
CA ALA A 71 25.31 -22.78 26.20
C ALA A 71 24.04 -22.13 26.77
N THR A 72 23.85 -22.20 28.10
CA THR A 72 22.71 -21.57 28.79
C THR A 72 22.76 -20.04 28.68
N GLU A 73 23.95 -19.45 28.83
CA GLU A 73 24.17 -18.00 28.72
C GLU A 73 23.94 -17.49 27.27
N ALA A 74 24.28 -18.30 26.27
CA ALA A 74 23.99 -17.99 24.87
C ALA A 74 22.48 -18.01 24.57
N GLN A 75 21.74 -19.00 25.08
CA GLN A 75 20.28 -19.08 24.91
C GLN A 75 19.55 -17.89 25.55
N LEU A 76 19.96 -17.48 26.76
CA LEU A 76 19.38 -16.31 27.44
C LEU A 76 19.61 -15.00 26.64
N ARG A 77 20.80 -14.83 26.03
CA ARG A 77 21.08 -13.68 25.15
C ARG A 77 20.23 -13.71 23.87
N GLU A 78 20.00 -14.87 23.28
CA GLU A 78 19.15 -15.01 22.10
C GLU A 78 17.68 -14.69 22.42
N GLU A 79 17.17 -15.18 23.56
CA GLU A 79 15.81 -14.87 24.03
C GLU A 79 15.64 -13.38 24.30
N GLU A 80 16.61 -12.73 24.96
CA GLU A 80 16.55 -11.28 25.22
C GLU A 80 16.61 -10.47 23.91
N LEU A 81 17.47 -10.84 22.96
CA LEU A 81 17.54 -10.20 21.63
C LEU A 81 16.22 -10.34 20.87
N LYS A 82 15.58 -11.53 20.92
CA LYS A 82 14.27 -11.78 20.31
C LYS A 82 13.19 -10.90 20.96
N LYS A 83 13.17 -10.83 22.28
CA LYS A 83 12.23 -10.01 23.07
C LYS A 83 12.42 -8.51 22.85
N GLN A 84 13.64 -8.05 22.59
CA GLN A 84 13.91 -6.66 22.19
C GLN A 84 13.35 -6.38 20.79
N ARG A 85 13.58 -7.25 19.81
CA ARG A 85 13.03 -7.12 18.44
C ARG A 85 11.50 -7.12 18.42
N GLU A 86 10.86 -8.01 19.19
CA GLU A 86 9.40 -8.07 19.30
C GLU A 86 8.81 -6.76 19.88
N ARG A 87 9.50 -6.13 20.85
CA ARG A 87 9.11 -4.83 21.41
C ARG A 87 9.31 -3.68 20.42
N GLU A 88 10.42 -3.68 19.69
CA GLU A 88 10.71 -2.67 18.66
C GLU A 88 9.68 -2.76 17.51
N GLU A 89 9.39 -3.97 17.02
CA GLU A 89 8.37 -4.20 15.99
C GLU A 89 6.96 -3.82 16.47
N ALA A 90 6.63 -4.06 17.75
CA ALA A 90 5.37 -3.62 18.34
C ALA A 90 5.27 -2.08 18.41
N ALA A 91 6.33 -1.40 18.84
CA ALA A 91 6.39 0.06 18.90
C ALA A 91 6.28 0.70 17.51
N ILE A 92 6.96 0.14 16.50
CA ILE A 92 6.86 0.60 15.11
C ILE A 92 5.42 0.43 14.58
N LYS A 93 4.74 -0.68 14.89
CA LYS A 93 3.34 -0.90 14.51
C LYS A 93 2.38 0.07 15.20
N GLU A 94 2.59 0.36 16.47
CA GLU A 94 1.81 1.34 17.23
C GLU A 94 2.00 2.76 16.65
N GLU A 95 3.23 3.18 16.40
CA GLU A 95 3.53 4.48 15.79
C GLU A 95 2.95 4.59 14.37
N ALA A 96 3.01 3.51 13.57
CA ALA A 96 2.40 3.47 12.25
C ALA A 96 0.86 3.61 12.31
N ALA A 97 0.20 2.90 13.25
CA ALA A 97 -1.24 3.00 13.44
C ALA A 97 -1.68 4.41 13.88
N ILE A 98 -0.92 5.05 14.79
CA ILE A 98 -1.18 6.44 15.21
C ILE A 98 -1.04 7.41 14.04
N LYS A 99 -0.02 7.24 13.19
CA LYS A 99 0.18 8.08 11.98
C LYS A 99 -0.93 7.87 10.95
N GLU A 100 -1.38 6.64 10.74
CA GLU A 100 -2.50 6.33 9.84
C GLU A 100 -3.81 6.95 10.35
N GLU A 101 -4.12 6.81 11.64
CA GLU A 101 -5.30 7.43 12.26
C GLU A 101 -5.26 8.96 12.17
N ALA A 102 -4.08 9.57 12.39
CA ALA A 102 -3.89 11.01 12.24
C ALA A 102 -4.13 11.48 10.80
N ALA A 103 -3.60 10.77 9.80
CA ALA A 103 -3.79 11.08 8.39
C ALA A 103 -5.26 10.96 7.96
N ILE A 104 -5.98 9.93 8.44
CA ILE A 104 -7.42 9.75 8.19
C ILE A 104 -8.22 10.92 8.80
N LYS A 105 -7.90 11.35 10.03
CA LYS A 105 -8.54 12.50 10.68
C LYS A 105 -8.27 13.81 9.96
N GLU A 106 -7.04 14.05 9.50
CA GLU A 106 -6.68 15.23 8.72
C GLU A 106 -7.42 15.26 7.37
N GLU A 107 -7.48 14.13 6.65
CA GLU A 107 -8.21 14.04 5.39
C GLU A 107 -9.72 14.26 5.58
N ALA A 108 -10.29 13.72 6.66
CA ALA A 108 -11.70 13.94 7.02
C ALA A 108 -11.98 15.41 7.35
N ALA A 109 -11.16 16.05 8.19
CA ALA A 109 -11.28 17.47 8.51
C ALA A 109 -11.16 18.36 7.27
N ARG A 110 -10.18 18.08 6.40
CA ARG A 110 -10.01 18.81 5.13
C ARG A 110 -11.22 18.66 4.18
N LYS A 111 -11.83 17.47 4.12
CA LYS A 111 -13.06 17.24 3.35
C LYS A 111 -14.25 17.98 3.95
N GLU A 112 -14.39 17.99 5.27
CA GLU A 112 -15.43 18.71 5.98
C GLU A 112 -15.31 20.23 5.78
N ASP A 113 -14.10 20.79 5.89
CA ASP A 113 -13.83 22.21 5.64
C ASP A 113 -14.09 22.60 4.17
N ALA A 114 -13.73 21.74 3.22
CA ALA A 114 -14.04 21.96 1.81
C ALA A 114 -15.56 21.97 1.58
N ALA A 115 -16.29 21.00 2.14
CA ALA A 115 -17.75 20.92 2.04
C ALA A 115 -18.45 22.11 2.71
N LYS A 116 -17.97 22.59 3.88
CA LYS A 116 -18.48 23.79 4.55
C LYS A 116 -18.30 25.05 3.68
N ARG A 117 -17.15 25.21 3.05
CA ARG A 117 -16.88 26.35 2.14
C ARG A 117 -17.73 26.28 0.87
N GLU A 118 -17.91 25.09 0.30
CA GLU A 118 -18.81 24.93 -0.84
C GLU A 118 -20.26 25.24 -0.45
N ALA A 119 -20.71 24.76 0.71
CA ALA A 119 -22.04 25.04 1.24
C ALA A 119 -22.26 26.54 1.51
N SER A 120 -21.30 27.25 2.12
CA SER A 120 -21.44 28.69 2.36
C SER A 120 -21.46 29.50 1.07
N VAL A 121 -20.61 29.17 0.08
CA VAL A 121 -20.63 29.83 -1.25
C VAL A 121 -21.93 29.54 -2.00
N ARG A 122 -22.50 28.33 -1.84
CA ARG A 122 -23.81 27.98 -2.39
C ARG A 122 -24.94 28.74 -1.69
N GLU A 123 -24.89 28.88 -0.37
CA GLU A 123 -25.87 29.65 0.41
C GLU A 123 -25.83 31.14 0.04
N GLU A 124 -24.64 31.74 -0.10
CA GLU A 124 -24.47 33.11 -0.63
C GLU A 124 -25.04 33.25 -2.06
N PHE A 125 -24.82 32.25 -2.91
CA PHE A 125 -25.38 32.21 -4.26
C PHE A 125 -26.91 32.11 -4.27
N GLU A 126 -27.51 31.29 -3.40
CA GLU A 126 -28.96 31.08 -3.33
C GLU A 126 -29.67 32.29 -2.71
N ASN A 127 -29.16 32.83 -1.59
CA ASN A 127 -29.81 33.88 -0.80
C ASN A 127 -29.61 35.33 -1.30
N THR A 128 -28.78 35.56 -2.34
CA THR A 128 -28.61 36.90 -2.90
C THR A 128 -29.73 37.24 -3.89
N ASP A 129 -30.72 38.02 -3.45
CA ASP A 129 -31.81 38.52 -4.28
C ASP A 129 -31.39 39.65 -5.25
N ILE A 130 -32.22 39.89 -6.27
CA ILE A 130 -32.10 41.04 -7.17
C ILE A 130 -33.39 41.84 -7.09
N HIS A 131 -33.27 43.08 -6.60
CA HIS A 131 -34.40 44.02 -6.50
C HIS A 131 -34.47 44.91 -7.75
N PHE A 132 -35.71 45.30 -8.08
CA PHE A 132 -36.03 46.23 -9.15
C PHE A 132 -36.85 47.38 -8.57
N ASP A 133 -36.67 48.58 -9.11
CA ASP A 133 -37.50 49.74 -8.78
C ASP A 133 -38.92 49.57 -9.31
N PHE A 134 -39.88 50.30 -8.70
CA PHE A 134 -41.27 50.26 -9.11
C PHE A 134 -41.44 50.63 -10.59
N ASP A 135 -42.14 49.77 -11.33
CA ASP A 135 -42.38 49.87 -12.79
C ASP A 135 -41.09 49.90 -13.64
N GLN A 136 -39.96 49.37 -13.13
CA GLN A 136 -38.72 49.21 -13.89
C GLN A 136 -38.30 47.75 -14.08
N PHE A 137 -37.90 47.42 -15.30
CA PHE A 137 -37.29 46.13 -15.67
C PHE A 137 -35.77 46.24 -15.90
N SER A 138 -35.20 47.43 -15.71
CA SER A 138 -33.77 47.72 -15.89
C SER A 138 -32.95 47.19 -14.72
N LEU A 139 -31.85 46.49 -15.01
CA LEU A 139 -30.90 46.07 -13.97
C LEU A 139 -30.10 47.26 -13.44
N THR A 140 -30.00 47.37 -12.11
CA THR A 140 -29.06 48.28 -11.44
C THR A 140 -27.60 47.85 -11.68
N ASN A 141 -26.62 48.69 -11.31
CA ASN A 141 -25.20 48.29 -11.36
C ASN A 141 -24.94 47.08 -10.44
N GLU A 142 -25.47 47.12 -9.22
CA GLU A 142 -25.37 46.05 -8.23
C GLU A 142 -25.98 44.74 -8.73
N ALA A 143 -27.19 44.79 -9.33
CA ALA A 143 -27.83 43.62 -9.92
C ALA A 143 -26.97 42.97 -11.03
N ARG A 144 -26.27 43.79 -11.85
CA ARG A 144 -25.33 43.27 -12.86
C ARG A 144 -24.12 42.59 -12.22
N GLU A 145 -23.57 43.13 -11.14
CA GLU A 145 -22.44 42.52 -10.42
C GLU A 145 -22.83 41.20 -9.76
N ILE A 146 -24.03 41.13 -9.15
CA ILE A 146 -24.60 39.91 -8.60
C ILE A 146 -24.73 38.85 -9.71
N LEU A 147 -25.34 39.19 -10.84
CA LEU A 147 -25.47 38.28 -11.99
C LEU A 147 -24.12 37.84 -12.56
N ALA A 148 -23.12 38.73 -12.62
CA ALA A 148 -21.77 38.39 -13.05
C ALA A 148 -21.15 37.33 -12.12
N LYS A 149 -21.20 37.53 -10.80
CA LYS A 149 -20.74 36.58 -9.78
C LYS A 149 -21.47 35.23 -9.91
N LYS A 150 -22.80 35.24 -9.98
CA LYS A 150 -23.63 34.03 -10.16
C LYS A 150 -23.29 33.29 -11.46
N SER A 151 -23.08 34.00 -12.57
CA SER A 151 -22.72 33.38 -13.86
C SER A 151 -21.34 32.71 -13.84
N SER A 152 -20.36 33.32 -13.18
CA SER A 152 -19.01 32.77 -13.00
C SER A 152 -19.05 31.48 -12.17
N TRP A 153 -19.82 31.47 -11.08
CA TRP A 153 -20.03 30.27 -10.26
C TRP A 153 -20.69 29.13 -11.04
N LEU A 154 -21.73 29.42 -11.84
CA LEU A 154 -22.42 28.42 -12.69
C LEU A 154 -21.52 27.83 -13.79
N GLN A 155 -20.52 28.57 -14.29
CA GLN A 155 -19.54 28.03 -15.24
C GLN A 155 -18.63 26.96 -14.60
N GLY A 156 -18.40 27.01 -13.29
CA GLY A 156 -17.70 25.97 -12.53
C GLY A 156 -18.58 24.75 -12.21
N HIS A 157 -19.90 24.93 -12.08
CA HIS A 157 -20.85 23.92 -11.60
C HIS A 157 -21.86 23.51 -12.69
N THR A 158 -21.33 23.04 -13.82
CA THR A 158 -22.14 22.66 -15.00
C THR A 158 -22.99 21.40 -14.82
N ASP A 159 -22.80 20.69 -13.71
CA ASP A 159 -23.56 19.53 -13.25
C ASP A 159 -24.94 19.88 -12.67
N LEU A 160 -25.20 21.16 -12.39
CA LEU A 160 -26.46 21.67 -11.85
C LEU A 160 -27.54 21.98 -12.92
N LYS A 161 -27.53 21.26 -14.05
CA LYS A 161 -28.46 21.42 -15.18
C LYS A 161 -29.67 20.49 -15.11
#